data_AF-A0A239HCQ3-F1
#
_entry.id   AF-A0A239HCQ3-F1
#
_cell.length_a   1.000
_cell.length_b   1.000
_cell.length_c   1.000
_cell.angle_alpha   90.00
_cell.angle_beta   90.00
_cell.angle_gamma   90.00
#
_symmetry.space_group_name_H-M   'P 1'
#
loop_
_entity.id
_entity.type
_entity.pdbx_description
1 polymer ?
#
loop_
_entity_poly.entity_id
_entity_poly.type
_entity_poly.pdbx_seq_one_letter_code
_entity_poly.pdbx_strand_id
1 'polypeptide(L)'
;MEGAVTRYRILAFIVGTLLVLLAIGMVLKYGPTDMPEMAGIVSPIHGLFYMVYVALAFDLWRRTGWPIGKMALIVLGGVVPLMTFFVERKIVREARALPAAEAKAGAGV
;
A
#
# COMPACT_ATOMS: atom_id res chain seq x y z
N MET A 1 2.01 -5.35 -18.05
CA MET A 1 1.52 -4.57 -16.90
C MET A 1 0.80 -5.42 -15.85
N GLU A 2 -0.02 -6.40 -16.25
CA GLU A 2 -0.75 -7.28 -15.31
C GLU A 2 0.09 -7.93 -14.19
N GLY A 3 1.32 -8.36 -14.48
CA GLY A 3 2.22 -8.91 -13.46
C GLY A 3 2.57 -7.90 -12.36
N ALA A 4 2.82 -6.64 -12.70
CA ALA A 4 3.13 -5.59 -11.73
C ALA A 4 1.90 -5.22 -10.88
N VAL A 5 0.73 -5.10 -11.52
CA VAL A 5 -0.56 -4.86 -10.85
C VAL A 5 -0.90 -5.98 -9.86
N THR A 6 -0.67 -7.25 -10.26
CA THR A 6 -0.94 -8.40 -9.41
C THR A 6 -0.03 -8.43 -8.18
N ARG A 7 1.28 -8.18 -8.36
CA ARG A 7 2.23 -8.14 -7.23
C ARG A 7 1.92 -6.99 -6.27
N TYR A 8 1.59 -5.81 -6.81
CA TYR A 8 1.13 -4.66 -6.02
C TYR A 8 -0.11 -5.03 -5.20
N ARG A 9 -1.12 -5.63 -5.83
CA ARG A 9 -2.35 -6.04 -5.16
C ARG A 9 -2.10 -7.02 -4.02
N ILE A 10 -1.28 -8.06 -4.26
CA ILE A 10 -0.95 -9.06 -3.22
C ILE A 10 -0.29 -8.36 -2.03
N LEU A 11 0.70 -7.50 -2.27
CA LEU A 11 1.34 -6.76 -1.19
C LEU A 11 0.41 -5.79 -0.49
N ALA A 12 -0.48 -5.11 -1.21
CA ALA A 12 -1.46 -4.21 -0.61
C ALA A 12 -2.38 -4.96 0.37
N PHE A 13 -2.82 -6.17 0.03
CA PHE A 13 -3.60 -7.02 0.94
C PHE A 13 -2.79 -7.47 2.17
N ILE A 14 -1.53 -7.88 1.99
CA ILE A 14 -0.66 -8.28 3.10
C ILE A 14 -0.43 -7.11 4.04
N VAL A 15 0.01 -5.97 3.51
CA VAL A 15 0.30 -4.75 4.27
C VAL A 15 -0.96 -4.25 4.97
N GLY A 16 -2.09 -4.17 4.26
CA GLY A 16 -3.36 -3.73 4.83
C GLY A 16 -3.86 -4.64 5.97
N THR A 17 -3.69 -5.95 5.84
CA THR A 17 -4.06 -6.91 6.90
C THR A 17 -3.15 -6.75 8.12
N LEU A 18 -1.84 -6.69 7.90
CA LEU A 18 -0.87 -6.45 8.98
C LEU A 18 -1.11 -5.12 9.68
N LEU A 19 -1.55 -4.09 8.95
CA LEU A 19 -1.83 -2.77 9.52
C LEU A 19 -3.10 -2.77 10.36
N VAL A 20 -4.13 -3.53 9.98
CA VAL A 20 -5.31 -3.76 10.83
C VAL A 20 -4.93 -4.51 12.11
N LEU A 21 -4.11 -5.57 12.00
CA LEU A 21 -3.60 -6.30 13.17
C LEU A 21 -2.73 -5.41 14.06
N LEU A 22 -1.90 -4.53 13.47
CA LEU A 22 -1.09 -3.58 14.20
C LEU A 22 -1.97 -2.55 14.92
N ALA A 23 -3.04 -2.05 14.27
CA ALA A 23 -3.99 -1.15 14.91
C ALA A 23 -4.66 -1.81 16.12
N ILE A 24 -5.05 -3.09 16.01
CA ILE A 24 -5.54 -3.87 17.16
C ILE A 24 -4.46 -3.99 18.24
N GLY A 25 -3.23 -4.32 17.86
CA GLY A 25 -2.09 -4.41 18.79
C GLY A 25 -1.81 -3.08 19.52
N MET A 26 -2.01 -1.94 18.87
CA MET A 26 -1.90 -0.61 19.49
C MET A 26 -3.01 -0.38 20.52
N VAL A 27 -4.24 -0.79 20.23
CA VAL A 27 -5.35 -0.73 21.20
C VAL A 27 -5.08 -1.66 22.40
N LEU A 28 -4.53 -2.85 22.17
CA LEU A 28 -4.19 -3.77 23.26
C LEU A 28 -3.04 -3.26 24.14
N LYS A 29 -2.01 -2.67 23.52
CA LYS A 29 -0.83 -2.12 24.19
C LYS A 29 -1.15 -0.88 25.02
N TYR A 30 -1.92 0.06 24.46
CA TYR A 30 -2.20 1.35 25.10
C TYR A 30 -3.57 1.45 25.76
N GLY A 31 -4.41 0.42 25.58
CA GLY A 31 -5.72 0.31 26.20
C GLY A 31 -5.67 -0.31 27.60
N PRO A 32 -6.81 -0.77 28.12
CA PRO A 32 -6.94 -1.23 29.50
C PRO A 32 -6.22 -2.56 29.79
N THR A 33 -5.81 -3.28 28.75
CA THR A 33 -5.18 -4.60 28.85
C THR A 33 -3.66 -4.56 28.99
N ASP A 34 -3.00 -3.45 28.60
CA ASP A 34 -1.52 -3.27 28.61
C ASP A 34 -0.74 -4.48 28.06
N MET A 35 -1.17 -5.01 26.91
CA MET A 35 -0.58 -6.20 26.25
C MET A 35 0.27 -5.81 25.04
N PRO A 36 1.60 -5.59 25.18
CA PRO A 36 2.45 -5.12 24.11
C PRO A 36 2.89 -6.20 23.12
N GLU A 37 2.67 -7.49 23.41
CA GLU A 37 3.26 -8.62 22.69
C GLU A 37 2.83 -8.65 21.21
N MET A 38 1.55 -8.41 20.94
CA MET A 38 1.01 -8.39 19.59
C MET A 38 1.67 -7.30 18.74
N ALA A 39 1.78 -6.08 19.28
CA ALA A 39 2.43 -4.97 18.58
C ALA A 39 3.93 -5.25 18.37
N GLY A 40 4.59 -5.89 19.35
CA GLY A 40 6.00 -6.28 19.27
C GLY A 40 6.31 -7.26 18.12
N ILE A 41 5.36 -8.13 17.77
CA ILE A 41 5.51 -9.09 16.67
C ILE A 41 5.03 -8.50 15.34
N VAL A 42 3.86 -7.87 15.32
CA VAL A 42 3.21 -7.42 14.09
C VAL A 42 3.93 -6.20 13.50
N SER A 43 4.43 -5.27 14.33
CA SER A 43 5.06 -4.03 13.85
C SER A 43 6.31 -4.28 12.98
N PRO A 44 7.29 -5.09 13.38
CA PRO A 44 8.45 -5.38 12.54
C PRO A 44 8.09 -6.07 11.23
N ILE A 45 7.14 -7.01 11.27
CA ILE A 45 6.65 -7.73 10.08
C ILE A 45 5.99 -6.75 9.12
N HIS A 46 5.11 -5.88 9.63
CA HIS A 46 4.48 -4.84 8.83
C HIS A 46 5.52 -3.92 8.18
N GLY A 47 6.50 -3.42 8.95
CA GLY A 47 7.56 -2.55 8.44
C GLY A 47 8.34 -3.18 7.29
N LEU A 48 8.69 -4.47 7.40
CA LEU A 48 9.36 -5.21 6.33
C LEU A 48 8.51 -5.28 5.06
N PHE A 49 7.26 -5.74 5.17
CA PHE A 49 6.37 -5.85 4.01
C PHE A 49 6.01 -4.48 3.42
N TYR A 50 5.94 -3.44 4.25
CA TYR A 50 5.69 -2.07 3.82
C TYR A 50 6.83 -1.55 2.93
N MET A 51 8.09 -1.82 3.27
CA MET A 51 9.22 -1.47 2.40
C MET A 51 9.14 -2.14 1.02
N VAL A 52 8.81 -3.44 0.98
CA VAL A 52 8.62 -4.18 -0.28
C VAL A 52 7.44 -3.59 -1.08
N TYR A 53 6.34 -3.25 -0.38
CA TYR A 53 5.18 -2.61 -0.99
C TYR A 53 5.53 -1.28 -1.65
N VAL A 54 6.28 -0.40 -0.97
CA VAL A 54 6.71 0.89 -1.52
C VAL A 54 7.60 0.69 -2.75
N ALA A 55 8.50 -0.30 -2.74
CA ALA A 55 9.34 -0.61 -3.91
C ALA A 55 8.51 -1.04 -5.13
N LEU A 56 7.49 -1.88 -4.94
CA LEU A 56 6.60 -2.29 -6.04
C LEU A 56 5.63 -1.18 -6.47
N ALA A 57 5.15 -0.38 -5.52
CA ALA A 57 4.37 0.82 -5.81
C ALA A 57 5.17 1.80 -6.68
N PHE A 58 6.46 1.97 -6.40
CA PHE A 58 7.35 2.80 -7.20
C PHE A 58 7.56 2.25 -8.62
N ASP A 59 7.73 0.93 -8.77
CA ASP A 59 7.78 0.28 -10.10
C ASP A 59 6.49 0.51 -10.89
N LEU A 60 5.32 0.36 -10.25
CA LEU A 60 4.02 0.62 -10.88
C LEU A 60 3.85 2.10 -11.25
N TRP A 61 4.23 3.01 -10.35
CA TRP A 61 4.18 4.45 -10.57
C TRP A 61 5.04 4.88 -11.77
N ARG A 62 6.27 4.37 -11.87
CA ARG A 62 7.16 4.65 -13.02
C ARG A 62 6.61 4.14 -14.35
N ARG A 63 5.87 3.02 -14.34
CA ARG A 63 5.28 2.42 -15.55
C ARG A 63 3.99 3.09 -16.01
N THR A 64 3.27 3.72 -15.08
CA THR A 64 1.98 4.37 -15.35
C THR A 64 2.12 5.85 -15.70
N GLY A 65 3.25 6.47 -15.35
CA GLY A 65 3.48 7.90 -15.60
C GLY A 65 2.56 8.81 -14.79
N TRP A 66 1.99 8.31 -13.70
CA TRP A 66 1.10 9.08 -12.84
C TRP A 66 1.81 10.23 -12.12
N PRO A 67 1.11 11.31 -11.77
CA PRO A 67 1.70 12.39 -10.98
C PRO A 67 2.16 11.89 -9.61
N ILE A 68 3.17 12.55 -9.03
CA ILE A 68 3.74 12.19 -7.72
C ILE A 68 2.70 12.12 -6.60
N GLY A 69 1.62 12.92 -6.68
CA GLY A 69 0.52 12.88 -5.73
C GLY A 69 -0.18 11.51 -5.64
N LYS A 70 -0.15 10.71 -6.72
CA LYS A 70 -0.69 9.36 -6.69
C LYS A 70 0.25 8.38 -5.99
N MET A 71 1.57 8.55 -6.14
CA MET A 71 2.55 7.81 -5.32
C MET A 71 2.34 8.13 -3.83
N ALA A 72 2.16 9.42 -3.49
CA ALA A 72 1.87 9.84 -2.12
C ALA A 72 0.59 9.18 -1.58
N LEU A 73 -0.49 9.14 -2.38
CA LEU A 73 -1.73 8.43 -2.02
C LEU A 73 -1.49 6.93 -1.75
N ILE A 74 -0.69 6.26 -2.59
CA ILE A 74 -0.36 4.83 -2.44
C ILE A 74 0.40 4.57 -1.15
N VAL A 75 1.39 5.42 -0.84
CA VAL A 75 2.21 5.35 0.38
C VAL A 75 1.35 5.60 1.61
N LEU A 76 0.56 6.69 1.63
CA LEU A 76 -0.36 7.00 2.74
C LEU A 76 -1.41 5.90 2.94
N GLY A 77 -1.89 5.30 1.86
CA GLY A 77 -2.78 4.15 1.91
C GLY A 77 -2.19 2.96 2.67
N GLY A 78 -0.87 2.79 2.69
CA GLY A 78 -0.20 1.74 3.45
C GLY A 78 0.14 2.09 4.90
N VAL A 79 -0.29 3.27 5.40
CA VAL A 79 -0.05 3.74 6.79
C VAL A 79 -1.36 3.96 7.55
N VAL A 80 -2.43 4.35 6.85
CA VAL A 80 -3.73 4.58 7.50
C VAL A 80 -4.54 3.27 7.56
N PRO A 81 -5.01 2.85 8.76
CA PRO A 81 -5.87 1.68 8.90
C PRO A 81 -7.07 1.73 7.96
N LEU A 82 -7.37 0.59 7.33
CA LEU A 82 -8.47 0.40 6.38
C LEU A 82 -8.34 1.17 5.04
N MET A 83 -7.59 2.27 4.98
CA MET A 83 -7.39 3.06 3.77
C MET A 83 -6.72 2.24 2.66
N THR A 84 -5.85 1.28 3.03
CA THR A 84 -5.14 0.41 2.08
C THR A 84 -6.08 -0.30 1.12
N PHE A 85 -7.23 -0.78 1.61
CA PHE A 85 -8.18 -1.53 0.78
C PHE A 85 -8.92 -0.63 -0.23
N PHE A 86 -9.19 0.63 0.13
CA PHE A 86 -9.81 1.58 -0.80
C PHE A 86 -8.82 2.05 -1.86
N VAL A 87 -7.59 2.35 -1.45
CA VAL A 87 -6.51 2.78 -2.34
C VAL A 87 -6.13 1.67 -3.31
N GLU A 88 -5.98 0.43 -2.84
CA GLU A 88 -5.70 -0.72 -3.69
C GLU A 88 -6.74 -0.86 -4.82
N ARG A 89 -8.03 -0.88 -4.48
CA ARG A 89 -9.12 -1.03 -5.47
C ARG A 89 -9.08 0.08 -6.53
N LYS A 90 -8.84 1.32 -6.10
CA LYS A 90 -8.72 2.47 -6.99
C LYS A 90 -7.53 2.32 -7.93
N ILE A 91 -6.36 2.00 -7.37
CA ILE A 91 -5.10 1.91 -8.12
C ILE A 91 -5.10 0.75 -9.10
N VAL A 92 -5.61 -0.42 -8.71
CA VAL A 92 -5.71 -1.58 -9.60
C VAL A 92 -6.67 -1.29 -10.76
N ARG A 93 -7.82 -0.64 -10.49
CA ARG A 93 -8.77 -0.25 -11.54
C ARG A 93 -8.14 0.74 -12.51
N GLU A 94 -7.50 1.78 -12.01
CA GLU A 94 -6.86 2.79 -12.85
C GLU A 94 -5.68 2.22 -13.65
N ALA A 95 -4.84 1.37 -13.04
CA ALA A 95 -3.70 0.75 -13.72
C ALA A 95 -4.13 -0.18 -14.87
N ARG A 96 -5.29 -0.84 -14.73
CA ARG A 96 -5.88 -1.71 -15.77
C ARG A 96 -6.61 -0.95 -16.87
N ALA A 97 -7.09 0.25 -16.57
CA ALA A 97 -7.78 1.12 -17.53
C ALA A 97 -6.83 1.89 -18.45
N LEU A 98 -5.53 1.96 -18.11
CA LEU A 98 -4.54 2.63 -18.96
C LEU A 98 -4.33 1.85 -20.26
N PRO A 99 -4.53 2.48 -21.44
CA PRO A 99 -4.10 1.91 -22.71
C PRO A 99 -2.59 1.65 -22.67
N ALA A 100 -2.13 0.57 -23.31
CA ALA A 100 -0.71 0.19 -23.33
C ALA A 100 0.23 1.27 -23.90
N ALA A 101 -0.30 2.36 -24.49
CA ALA A 101 0.43 3.40 -25.20
C ALA A 101 0.40 4.81 -24.57
N GLU A 102 -0.54 5.15 -23.66
CA GLU A 102 -0.70 6.54 -23.15
C GLU A 102 0.08 6.88 -21.88
N ALA A 103 0.77 5.90 -21.28
CA ALA A 103 1.49 6.04 -20.01
C ALA A 103 2.72 7.00 -20.05
N LYS A 104 2.98 7.67 -21.18
CA LYS A 104 4.07 8.64 -21.34
C LYS A 104 3.64 10.12 -21.51
N ALA A 105 2.36 10.43 -21.68
CA ALA A 105 1.95 11.79 -22.09
C ALA A 105 1.71 12.79 -20.94
N GLY A 106 1.62 12.33 -19.68
CA GLY A 106 1.25 13.19 -18.54
C GLY A 106 2.41 13.82 -17.74
N ALA A 107 3.66 13.59 -18.14
CA ALA A 107 4.85 14.01 -17.38
C ALA A 107 5.33 15.44 -17.68
N GLY A 108 4.46 16.30 -18.20
CA GLY A 108 4.83 17.67 -18.57
C GLY A 108 3.67 18.65 -18.43
N VAL A 109 3.33 19.00 -17.19
CA VAL A 109 2.89 20.34 -16.77
C VAL A 109 3.36 20.55 -15.33
#